data_AF-A0A356W896-F1
#
_entry.id   AF-A0A356W896-F1
#
_cell.length_a   1.000
_cell.length_b   1.000
_cell.length_c   1.000
_cell.angle_alpha   90.00
_cell.angle_beta   90.00
_cell.angle_gamma   90.00
#
_symmetry.space_group_name_H-M   'P 1'
#
loop_
_entity.id
_entity.type
_entity.pdbx_description
1 polymer ?
#
loop_
_entity_poly.entity_id
_entity_poly.type
_entity_poly.pdbx_seq_one_letter_code
_entity_poly.pdbx_strand_id
1 'polypeptide(L)' 'VTRTDGYKAVILGIGEKKAKRTTKALRGQFAKAGVAPKRKLKEFRVSGDLPEVGSEVLADHFVP' A
#
# COMPACT_ATOMS: atom_id res chain seq x y z
N VAL A 1 -8.52 -8.44 -5.83
CA VAL A 1 -8.12 -8.61 -7.25
C VAL A 1 -6.82 -9.35 -7.16
N THR A 2 -6.88 -10.67 -7.09
CA THR A 2 -5.67 -11.48 -7.02
C THR A 2 -5.16 -11.54 -8.45
N ARG A 3 -4.37 -10.53 -8.82
CA ARG A 3 -3.58 -10.59 -10.04
C ARG A 3 -2.42 -11.52 -9.70
N THR A 4 -2.45 -12.74 -10.23
CA THR A 4 -1.45 -13.78 -9.96
C THR A 4 -0.18 -13.45 -10.74
N ASP A 5 0.53 -12.42 -10.29
CA ASP A 5 1.80 -11.96 -10.89
C ASP A 5 2.97 -12.94 -10.61
N GLY A 6 2.69 -14.11 -10.00
CA GLY A 6 3.66 -15.18 -9.76
C GLY A 6 4.53 -15.00 -8.51
N TYR A 7 4.30 -13.94 -7.72
CA TYR A 7 5.04 -13.68 -6.48
C TYR A 7 4.15 -13.02 -5.43
N LYS A 8 4.56 -13.15 -4.17
CA LYS A 8 3.96 -12.45 -3.03
C LYS A 8 4.62 -11.07 -2.90
N ALA A 9 3.82 -10.02 -2.79
CA ALA A 9 4.30 -8.67 -2.60
C ALA A 9 3.29 -7.82 -1.80
N VAL A 10 3.84 -6.80 -1.12
CA VAL A 10 3.08 -5.77 -0.43
C VAL A 10 3.25 -4.44 -1.15
N ILE A 11 2.19 -3.64 -1.19
CA ILE A 11 2.24 -2.27 -1.71
C ILE A 11 2.24 -1.33 -0.51
N LEU A 12 3.30 -0.56 -0.37
CA LEU A 12 3.44 0.45 0.67
C LEU A 12 3.21 1.84 0.10
N GLY A 13 2.45 2.64 0.84
CA GLY A 13 2.17 4.03 0.50
C GLY A 13 2.75 4.98 1.54
N ILE A 14 3.45 6.02 1.08
CA ILE A 14 4.03 7.04 1.95
C ILE A 14 3.51 8.43 1.64
N GLY A 15 3.42 9.24 2.68
CA GLY A 15 2.98 10.64 2.65
C GLY A 15 1.51 10.80 2.28
N GLU A 16 0.94 11.96 2.58
CA GLU A 16 -0.46 12.26 2.31
C GLU A 16 -0.68 12.89 0.94
N LYS A 17 -1.83 12.60 0.33
CA LYS A 17 -2.28 13.23 -0.91
C LYS A 17 -3.76 13.59 -0.83
N LYS A 18 -4.10 14.82 -1.21
CA LYS A 18 -5.50 15.27 -1.25
C LYS A 18 -6.31 14.44 -2.25
N ALA A 19 -7.51 14.01 -1.86
CA ALA A 19 -8.40 13.20 -2.71
C ALA A 19 -8.69 13.87 -4.07
N LYS A 20 -8.93 15.18 -4.08
CA LYS A 20 -9.16 15.96 -5.31
C LYS A 20 -7.98 15.98 -6.28
N ARG A 21 -6.75 15.77 -5.79
CA ARG A 21 -5.52 15.68 -6.61
C ARG A 21 -5.16 14.23 -6.96
N THR A 22 -6.04 13.28 -6.65
CA THR A 22 -5.84 11.86 -6.93
C THR A 22 -6.76 11.44 -8.08
N THR A 23 -6.22 10.68 -9.03
CA THR A 23 -6.98 10.21 -10.20
C THR A 23 -8.12 9.28 -9.76
N LYS A 24 -9.17 9.18 -10.58
CA LYS A 24 -10.36 8.37 -10.26
C LYS A 24 -9.99 6.89 -10.02
N ALA A 25 -9.10 6.34 -10.86
CA ALA A 25 -8.64 4.96 -10.74
C ALA A 25 -7.93 4.69 -9.41
N LEU A 26 -6.96 5.54 -9.03
CA LEU A 26 -6.24 5.41 -7.76
C LEU A 26 -7.18 5.60 -6.56
N ARG A 27 -8.13 6.55 -6.63
CA ARG A 27 -9.16 6.72 -5.58
C ARG A 27 -9.96 5.44 -5.35
N GLY A 28 -10.36 4.75 -6.41
CA GLY A 28 -11.07 3.47 -6.30
C GLY A 28 -10.22 2.38 -5.62
N GLN A 29 -8.93 2.32 -5.93
CA GLN A 29 -8.00 1.38 -5.28
C GLN A 29 -7.86 1.68 -3.78
N PHE A 30 -7.65 2.95 -3.42
CA PHE A 30 -7.55 3.38 -2.03
C PHE A 30 -8.85 3.12 -1.25
N ALA A 31 -10.01 3.42 -1.84
CA ALA A 31 -11.31 3.16 -1.22
C ALA A 31 -11.56 1.66 -1.00
N LYS A 32 -11.18 0.80 -1.94
CA LYS A 32 -11.27 -0.66 -1.80
C LYS A 32 -10.38 -1.19 -0.67
N ALA A 33 -9.22 -0.57 -0.48
CA ALA A 33 -8.29 -0.89 0.60
C ALA A 33 -8.65 -0.19 1.93
N GLY A 34 -9.66 0.69 1.97
CA GLY A 34 -10.04 1.42 3.18
C GLY A 34 -9.01 2.46 3.66
N VAL A 35 -8.06 2.88 2.81
CA VAL A 35 -6.95 3.77 3.21
C VAL A 35 -7.06 5.15 2.58
N ALA A 36 -6.51 6.16 3.25
CA ALA A 36 -6.39 7.51 2.70
C ALA A 36 -5.42 7.55 1.50
N PRO A 37 -5.62 8.45 0.51
CA PRO A 37 -4.73 8.54 -0.64
C PRO A 37 -3.29 8.91 -0.23
N LYS A 38 -2.34 8.11 -0.70
CA LYS A 38 -0.91 8.32 -0.41
C LYS A 38 -0.18 9.00 -1.57
N ARG A 39 0.93 9.70 -1.27
CA ARG A 39 1.67 10.50 -2.27
C ARG A 39 2.52 9.64 -3.20
N LYS A 40 3.17 8.61 -2.65
CA LYS A 40 3.94 7.62 -3.41
C LYS A 40 3.48 6.23 -3.03
N LEU A 41 3.52 5.32 -4.00
CA LEU A 41 3.28 3.89 -3.80
C LEU A 41 4.50 3.14 -4.30
N LYS A 42 4.94 2.12 -3.55
CA LYS A 42 6.01 1.24 -3.97
C LYS A 42 5.68 -0.19 -3.57
N GLU A 43 6.01 -1.11 -4.44
CA GLU A 43 5.83 -2.54 -4.23
C GLU A 43 7.12 -3.17 -3.70
N PHE A 44 6.98 -4.05 -2.72
CA PHE A 44 8.05 -4.83 -2.12
C PHE A 44 7.70 -6.30 -2.15
N ARG A 45 8.59 -7.11 -2.73
CA ARG A 45 8.44 -8.56 -2.75
C ARG A 45 8.73 -9.12 -1.36
N VAL A 46 7.93 -10.09 -0.94
CA VAL A 46 8.06 -10.73 0.38
C VAL A 46 8.03 -12.24 0.24
N SER A 47 8.80 -12.94 1.06
CA SER A 47 8.79 -14.40 1.15
C SER A 47 7.87 -14.93 2.26
N GLY A 48 7.58 -14.11 3.27
CA GLY A 48 6.77 -14.47 4.44
C GLY A 48 5.28 -14.17 4.31
N ASP A 49 4.64 -14.07 5.48
CA ASP A 49 3.22 -13.74 5.59
C ASP A 49 2.95 -12.27 5.22
N LEU A 50 1.76 -12.03 4.68
CA LEU A 50 1.34 -10.70 4.28
C LEU A 50 0.68 -10.00 5.47
N PRO A 51 1.05 -8.74 5.78
CA PRO A 51 0.34 -7.95 6.75
C PRO A 51 -1.08 -7.64 6.27
N GLU A 52 -1.97 -7.33 7.21
CA GLU A 52 -3.33 -6.92 6.87
C GLU A 52 -3.34 -5.60 6.07
N VAL A 53 -4.29 -5.47 5.14
CA VAL A 53 -4.44 -4.26 4.34
C VAL A 53 -4.78 -3.08 5.25
N GLY A 54 -4.00 -2.00 5.15
CA GLY A 54 -4.18 -0.81 5.98
C GLY A 54 -3.26 -0.76 7.21
N SER A 55 -2.48 -1.81 7.47
CA SER A 55 -1.45 -1.79 8.51
C SER A 55 -0.43 -0.67 8.28
N GLU A 56 -0.04 0.00 9.37
CA GLU A 56 1.01 1.02 9.35
C GLU A 56 2.37 0.41 9.70
N VAL A 57 3.42 0.89 9.03
CA VAL A 57 4.81 0.46 9.26
C VAL A 57 5.59 1.65 9.82
N LEU A 58 6.16 1.48 11.01
CA LEU A 58 6.97 2.48 11.70
C LEU A 58 8.47 2.12 11.60
N ALA A 59 9.34 3.08 11.94
CA ALA A 59 10.78 2.88 11.96
C ALA A 59 11.23 1.78 12.93
N ASP A 60 10.46 1.56 13.99
CA ASP A 60 10.68 0.51 15.01
C ASP A 60 10.59 -0.92 14.44
N HIS A 61 10.13 -1.06 13.20
CA HIS A 61 10.21 -2.34 12.48
C HIS A 61 11.66 -2.81 12.28
N PHE A 62 12.63 -1.88 12.26
CA PHE A 62 14.05 -2.20 12.11
C PHE A 62 14.75 -2.26 13.47
N VAL A 63 15.60 -3.26 13.64
CA VAL A 63 16.54 -3.35 14.77
C VAL A 63 17.86 -2.68 14.37
N PRO A 64 18.51 -1.89 15.24
CA PRO A 64 19.79 -1.23 14.95
C PRO A 64 20.93 -2.20 14.58
#